data_AF-A0A943PV28-F1
#
_entry.id   AF-A0A943PV28-F1
#
_cell.length_a   1.000
_cell.length_b   1.000
_cell.length_c   1.000
_cell.angle_alpha   90.00
_cell.angle_beta   90.00
_cell.angle_gamma   90.00
#
_symmetry.space_group_name_H-M   'P 1'
#
loop_
_entity.id
_entity.type
_entity.pdbx_description
1 polymer ?
#
loop_
_entity_poly.entity_id
_entity_poly.type
_entity_poly.pdbx_seq_one_letter_code
_entity_poly.pdbx_strand_id
1 'polypeptide(L)'
;MNEKVITTDEDLIYWCENCNIPIIKKQGEDLTCPCCESNIKYLTTDIRPVFPEERLLIEILLNKPLEFLEKSVWASNNRYYVNGEVFSITSKHYKKYTPEEIISQLKKFAFLNKNVLFNLKIF
;
A
#
# COMPACT_ATOMS: atom_id res chain seq x y z
N MET A 1 -4.85 14.52 21.66
CA MET A 1 -5.12 13.49 22.69
C MET A 1 -4.83 12.18 22.01
N ASN A 2 -3.62 11.65 22.20
CA ASN A 2 -3.15 10.48 21.47
C ASN A 2 -3.75 9.24 22.13
N GLU A 3 -4.68 8.57 21.44
CA GLU A 3 -5.19 7.28 21.86
C GLU A 3 -4.02 6.32 22.03
N LYS A 4 -3.84 5.78 23.24
CA LYS A 4 -2.87 4.70 23.46
C LYS A 4 -3.31 3.53 22.58
N VAL A 5 -2.48 3.17 21.60
CA VAL A 5 -2.66 1.94 20.82
C VAL A 5 -2.45 0.78 21.78
N ILE A 6 -3.53 0.10 22.18
CA ILE A 6 -3.49 -1.06 23.07
C ILE A 6 -3.23 -2.30 22.21
N THR A 7 -1.96 -2.58 21.94
CA THR A 7 -1.51 -3.84 21.35
C THR A 7 -0.39 -4.44 22.20
N THR A 8 -0.20 -5.76 22.09
CA THR A 8 0.92 -6.51 22.66
C THR A 8 2.18 -6.42 21.80
N ASP A 9 2.07 -5.89 20.57
CA ASP A 9 3.21 -5.74 19.66
C ASP A 9 4.16 -4.64 20.13
N GLU A 10 5.45 -4.96 20.22
CA GLU A 10 6.48 -3.99 20.62
C GLU A 10 6.79 -3.00 19.49
N ASP A 11 6.75 -3.48 18.24
CA ASP A 11 6.98 -2.70 17.03
C ASP A 11 5.64 -2.31 16.39
N LEU A 12 5.49 -1.02 16.11
CA LEU A 12 4.31 -0.42 15.50
C LEU A 12 4.68 0.26 14.19
N ILE A 13 3.78 0.22 13.21
CA ILE A 13 3.98 0.85 11.92
C ILE A 13 3.20 2.16 11.88
N TYR A 14 3.91 3.21 11.50
CA TYR A 14 3.40 4.56 11.31
C TYR A 14 3.55 4.96 9.84
N TRP A 15 2.82 5.97 9.41
CA TRP A 15 2.86 6.53 8.06
C TRP A 15 3.44 7.94 8.09
N CYS A 16 4.40 8.21 7.19
CA CYS A 16 4.90 9.55 6.92
C CYS A 16 4.29 10.08 5.62
N GLU A 17 3.46 11.13 5.72
CA GLU A 17 2.81 11.77 4.55
C GLU A 17 3.82 12.46 3.63
N ASN A 18 4.90 13.00 4.20
CA ASN A 18 5.89 13.76 3.43
C ASN A 18 6.80 12.84 2.61
N CYS A 19 7.22 11.71 3.20
CA CYS A 19 8.07 10.72 2.51
C CYS A 19 7.28 9.68 1.72
N ASN A 20 5.97 9.54 1.98
CA ASN A 20 5.11 8.49 1.42
C ASN A 20 5.63 7.06 1.70
N ILE A 21 6.07 6.81 2.93
CA ILE A 21 6.58 5.51 3.37
C ILE A 21 6.05 5.13 4.76
N PRO A 22 5.91 3.83 5.04
CA PRO A 22 5.72 3.34 6.39
C PRO A 22 7.04 3.41 7.18
N ILE A 23 6.94 3.70 8.47
CA ILE A 23 8.04 3.80 9.42
C ILE A 23 7.74 2.85 10.58
N ILE A 24 8.67 1.96 10.89
CA ILE A 24 8.60 1.09 12.06
C ILE A 24 9.18 1.84 13.25
N LYS A 25 8.43 1.89 14.36
CA LYS A 25 8.83 2.51 15.63
C LYS A 25 8.41 1.62 16.79
N LYS A 26 9.17 1.64 17.87
CA LYS A 26 8.77 0.94 19.10
C LYS A 26 7.68 1.70 19.83
N GLN A 27 6.86 0.98 20.59
CA GLN A 27 5.86 1.60 21.44
C GLN A 27 6.52 2.57 22.45
N GLY A 28 6.07 3.83 22.45
CA GLY A 28 6.59 4.87 23.34
C GLY A 28 7.75 5.71 22.78
N GLU A 29 8.25 5.40 21.58
CA GLU A 29 9.18 6.27 20.86
C GLU A 29 8.48 7.56 20.37
N ASP A 30 9.30 8.55 20.00
CA ASP A 30 8.83 9.79 19.42
C ASP A 30 8.14 9.55 18.06
N LEU A 31 7.06 10.28 17.81
CA LEU A 31 6.27 10.17 16.58
C LEU A 31 6.82 11.06 15.47
N THR A 32 8.12 10.98 15.24
CA THR A 32 8.83 11.77 14.23
C THR A 32 9.44 10.87 13.16
N CYS A 33 9.31 11.28 11.90
CA CYS A 33 9.92 10.59 10.77
C CYS A 33 11.45 10.76 10.80
N PRO A 34 12.23 9.67 10.76
CA PRO A 34 13.69 9.76 10.77
C PRO A 34 14.27 10.35 9.46
N CYS A 35 13.48 10.41 8.38
CA CYS A 35 13.94 10.87 7.07
C CYS A 35 13.72 12.38 6.85
N CYS A 36 12.67 12.96 7.44
CA CYS A 36 12.25 14.35 7.16
C CYS A 36 11.76 15.12 8.38
N GLU A 37 11.89 14.54 9.58
CA GLU A 37 11.55 15.17 10.86
C GLU A 37 10.06 15.57 11.02
N SER A 38 9.20 15.15 10.09
CA SER A 38 7.76 15.41 10.14
C SER A 38 7.05 14.45 11.08
N ASN A 39 5.90 14.87 11.63
CA ASN A 39 5.06 13.99 12.44
C ASN A 39 4.53 12.79 11.63
N ILE A 40 4.53 11.61 12.24
CA ILE A 40 4.01 10.37 11.67
C ILE A 40 2.72 9.94 12.35
N LYS A 41 1.84 9.25 11.62
CA LYS A 41 0.53 8.79 12.14
C LYS A 41 0.51 7.28 12.25
N TYR A 42 -0.12 6.74 13.29
CA TYR A 42 -0.26 5.28 13.41
C TYR A 42 -0.98 4.71 12.18
N LEU A 43 -0.48 3.58 11.66
CA LEU A 43 -1.00 2.94 10.46
C LEU A 43 -1.54 1.53 10.77
N THR A 44 -0.68 0.64 11.26
CA THR A 44 -1.00 -0.79 11.49
C THR A 44 0.11 -1.46 12.31
N THR A 45 -0.04 -2.73 12.65
CA THR A 45 1.01 -3.55 13.29
C THR A 45 1.78 -4.41 12.28
N ASP A 46 1.17 -4.77 11.14
CA ASP A 46 1.83 -5.45 10.02
C ASP A 46 1.49 -4.75 8.70
N ILE A 47 2.51 -4.52 7.85
CA ILE A 47 2.35 -4.01 6.50
C ILE A 47 3.39 -4.59 5.55
N ARG A 48 3.00 -4.81 4.29
CA ARG A 48 3.87 -5.37 3.25
C ARG A 48 3.81 -4.53 1.97
N PRO A 49 4.94 -4.35 1.26
CA PRO A 49 4.91 -3.71 -0.05
C PRO A 49 4.15 -4.60 -1.04
N VAL A 50 3.36 -3.97 -1.90
CA VAL A 50 2.57 -4.69 -2.91
C VAL A 50 3.40 -4.89 -4.17
N PHE A 51 3.51 -6.13 -4.64
CA PHE A 51 4.23 -6.44 -5.89
C PHE A 51 3.59 -5.77 -7.11
N PRO A 52 4.34 -5.41 -8.16
CA PRO A 52 3.78 -4.77 -9.35
C PRO A 52 2.64 -5.55 -10.01
N GLU A 53 2.72 -6.87 -10.06
CA GLU A 53 1.70 -7.74 -10.63
C GLU A 53 0.41 -7.71 -9.80
N GLU A 54 0.55 -7.72 -8.47
CA GLU A 54 -0.58 -7.59 -7.55
C GLU A 54 -1.21 -6.20 -7.67
N ARG A 55 -0.38 -5.13 -7.69
CA ARG A 55 -0.85 -3.75 -7.88
C ARG A 55 -1.69 -3.62 -9.16
N LEU A 56 -1.22 -4.18 -10.28
CA LEU A 56 -1.96 -4.17 -11.54
C LEU A 56 -3.29 -4.92 -11.44
N LEU A 57 -3.32 -6.07 -10.78
CA LEU A 57 -4.56 -6.81 -10.55
C LEU A 57 -5.56 -5.96 -9.76
N ILE A 58 -5.12 -5.31 -8.69
CA ILE A 58 -5.96 -4.44 -7.85
C ILE A 58 -6.50 -3.25 -8.66
N GLU A 59 -5.64 -2.59 -9.43
CA GLU A 59 -6.02 -1.50 -10.34
C GLU A 59 -7.10 -1.94 -11.34
N ILE A 60 -6.96 -3.12 -11.95
CA ILE A 60 -7.96 -3.69 -12.87
C ILE A 60 -9.30 -3.92 -12.16
N LEU A 61 -9.29 -4.52 -10.96
CA LEU A 61 -10.49 -4.77 -10.16
C LEU A 61 -11.21 -3.46 -9.76
N LEU A 62 -10.46 -2.36 -9.63
CA LEU A 62 -10.97 -1.01 -9.39
C LEU A 62 -11.40 -0.27 -10.67
N ASN A 63 -11.19 -0.86 -11.85
CA ASN A 63 -11.37 -0.23 -13.17
C ASN A 63 -10.47 1.01 -13.38
N LYS A 64 -9.23 0.94 -12.90
CA LYS A 64 -8.25 2.03 -12.87
C LYS A 64 -6.83 1.52 -13.23
N PRO A 65 -6.64 0.84 -14.37
CA PRO A 65 -5.37 0.21 -14.74
C PRO A 65 -4.23 1.24 -14.74
N LEU A 66 -3.08 0.89 -14.16
CA LEU A 66 -1.86 1.70 -14.10
C LEU A 66 -1.94 3.00 -13.26
N GLU A 67 -3.05 3.26 -12.55
CA GLU A 67 -3.24 4.49 -11.76
C GLU A 67 -2.22 4.64 -10.62
N PHE A 68 -1.67 3.54 -10.12
CA PHE A 68 -0.79 3.48 -8.95
C PHE A 68 0.67 3.20 -9.30
N LEU A 69 1.05 3.22 -10.58
CA LEU A 69 2.43 2.94 -11.04
C LEU A 69 3.50 3.69 -10.24
N GLU A 70 3.30 4.99 -10.01
CA GLU A 70 4.27 5.85 -9.33
C GLU A 70 3.94 6.09 -7.84
N LYS A 71 2.94 5.38 -7.32
CA LYS A 71 2.46 5.54 -5.94
C LYS A 71 3.08 4.50 -5.02
N SER A 72 3.18 4.86 -3.75
CA SER A 72 3.60 3.97 -2.67
C SER A 72 2.44 3.07 -2.28
N VAL A 73 2.51 1.78 -2.61
CA VAL A 73 1.41 0.83 -2.43
C VAL A 73 1.79 -0.27 -1.44
N TRP A 74 0.98 -0.40 -0.40
CA TRP A 74 1.18 -1.31 0.71
C TRP A 74 -0.09 -2.09 1.03
N ALA A 75 0.04 -3.25 1.64
CA ALA A 75 -1.08 -4.09 2.03
C ALA A 75 -0.95 -4.55 3.49
N SER A 76 -2.08 -4.64 4.17
CA SER A 76 -2.23 -5.29 5.47
C SER A 76 -3.56 -6.02 5.50
N ASN A 77 -3.54 -7.34 5.69
CA ASN A 77 -4.70 -8.22 5.61
C ASN A 77 -5.50 -8.02 4.30
N ASN A 78 -6.71 -7.46 4.37
CA ASN A 78 -7.58 -7.17 3.23
C ASN A 78 -7.64 -5.67 2.86
N ARG A 79 -6.72 -4.88 3.42
CA ARG A 79 -6.62 -3.43 3.19
C ARG A 79 -5.40 -3.13 2.35
N TYR A 80 -5.59 -2.25 1.39
CA TYR A 80 -4.54 -1.65 0.59
C TYR A 80 -4.40 -0.19 0.98
N TYR A 81 -3.17 0.29 1.03
CA TYR A 81 -2.80 1.67 1.32
C TYR A 81 -2.07 2.22 0.09
N VAL A 82 -2.57 3.32 -0.47
CA VAL A 82 -1.94 4.00 -1.61
C VAL A 82 -1.62 5.42 -1.17
N ASN A 83 -0.32 5.72 -1.03
CA ASN A 83 0.16 6.96 -0.42
C ASN A 83 -0.51 7.25 0.94
N GLY A 84 -0.73 6.21 1.76
CA GLY A 84 -1.34 6.32 3.08
C GLY A 84 -2.87 6.26 3.08
N GLU A 85 -3.54 6.46 1.94
CA GLU A 85 -4.99 6.34 1.85
C GLU A 85 -5.43 4.87 1.76
N VAL A 86 -6.38 4.49 2.61
CA VAL A 86 -6.81 3.09 2.75
C VAL A 86 -8.05 2.77 1.93
N PHE A 87 -8.06 1.60 1.29
CA PHE A 87 -9.27 0.99 0.73
C PHE A 87 -9.23 -0.54 0.87
N SER A 88 -10.39 -1.17 0.66
CA SER A 88 -10.51 -2.63 0.68
C SER A 88 -11.13 -3.15 -0.60
N ILE A 89 -10.62 -4.29 -1.07
CA ILE A 89 -11.24 -5.02 -2.15
C ILE A 89 -12.35 -5.89 -1.57
N THR A 90 -13.53 -5.77 -2.17
CA THR A 90 -14.75 -6.46 -1.74
C THR A 90 -15.26 -7.38 -2.83
N SER A 91 -16.17 -8.29 -2.47
CA SER A 91 -16.84 -9.20 -3.42
C SER A 91 -17.48 -8.48 -4.61
N LYS A 92 -17.89 -7.21 -4.46
CA LYS A 92 -18.43 -6.39 -5.55
C LYS A 92 -17.40 -6.15 -6.66
N HIS A 93 -16.11 -6.01 -6.31
CA HIS A 93 -15.05 -5.75 -7.29
C HIS A 93 -14.75 -7.02 -8.10
N TYR A 94 -14.65 -8.17 -7.44
CA TYR A 94 -14.43 -9.46 -8.10
C TYR A 94 -15.57 -9.84 -9.06
N LYS A 95 -16.81 -9.48 -8.72
CA LYS A 95 -17.99 -9.77 -9.56
C LYS A 95 -18.12 -8.89 -10.81
N LYS A 96 -17.30 -7.85 -10.96
CA LYS A 96 -17.35 -6.95 -12.15
C LYS A 96 -16.76 -7.59 -13.40
N TYR A 97 -15.85 -8.55 -13.24
CA TYR A 97 -15.09 -9.12 -14.33
C TYR A 97 -15.11 -10.63 -14.30
N THR A 98 -15.11 -11.26 -15.46
CA THR A 98 -14.81 -12.69 -15.57
C THR A 98 -13.30 -12.92 -15.46
N PRO A 99 -12.85 -14.14 -15.11
CA PRO A 99 -11.44 -14.48 -15.12
C PRO A 99 -10.76 -14.19 -16.48
N GLU A 100 -11.45 -14.45 -17.59
CA GLU A 100 -10.94 -14.21 -18.94
C GLU A 100 -10.70 -12.73 -19.22
N GLU A 101 -11.62 -11.86 -18.77
CA GLU A 101 -11.48 -10.41 -18.88
C GLU A 101 -10.28 -9.90 -18.06
N ILE A 102 -10.12 -10.40 -16.84
CA ILE A 102 -8.96 -10.06 -15.98
C ILE A 102 -7.66 -10.49 -16.66
N ILE A 103 -7.58 -11.74 -17.15
CA ILE A 103 -6.39 -12.26 -17.84
C ILE A 103 -6.09 -11.43 -19.09
N SER A 104 -7.12 -11.04 -19.86
CA SER A 104 -6.97 -10.20 -21.05
C SER A 104 -6.40 -8.82 -20.69
N GLN A 105 -6.93 -8.17 -19.65
CA GLN A 105 -6.42 -6.88 -19.18
C GLN A 105 -4.99 -6.98 -18.63
N LEU A 106 -4.68 -8.00 -17.83
CA LEU A 106 -3.33 -8.24 -17.32
C LEU A 106 -2.33 -8.36 -18.48
N LYS A 107 -2.65 -9.15 -19.51
CA LYS A 107 -1.80 -9.28 -20.71
C LYS A 107 -1.66 -7.95 -21.45
N LYS A 108 -2.75 -7.19 -21.60
CA LYS A 108 -2.76 -5.87 -22.25
C LYS A 108 -1.81 -4.88 -21.58
N PHE A 109 -1.76 -4.87 -20.25
CA PHE A 109 -0.96 -3.91 -19.48
C PHE A 109 0.40 -4.44 -19.00
N ALA A 110 0.70 -5.72 -19.22
CA ALA A 110 1.91 -6.37 -18.71
C ALA A 110 3.23 -5.64 -19.09
N PHE A 111 3.33 -5.15 -20.33
CA PHE A 111 4.52 -4.43 -20.78
C PHE A 111 4.71 -3.11 -20.02
N LEU A 112 3.65 -2.30 -19.92
CA LEU A 112 3.68 -1.02 -19.20
C LEU A 112 3.94 -1.22 -17.71
N ASN A 113 3.39 -2.28 -17.12
CA ASN A 113 3.56 -2.59 -15.71
C ASN A 113 5.00 -2.96 -15.33
N LYS A 114 5.73 -3.64 -16.23
CA LYS A 114 7.13 -4.04 -16.03
C LYS A 114 8.13 -2.89 -16.21
N ASN A 115 7.76 -1.87 -16.99
CA ASN A 115 8.64 -0.74 -17.27
C ASN A 115 8.69 0.28 -16.13
N VAL A 116 8.03 0.01 -15.01
CA VAL A 116 8.10 0.83 -13.81
C VAL A 116 9.11 0.22 -12.86
N LEU A 117 10.17 0.99 -12.60
CA LEU A 117 11.28 0.68 -11.70
C LEU A 117 10.78 0.44 -10.26
N PHE A 118 10.21 -0.72 -10.00
CA PHE A 118 9.84 -1.18 -8.66
C PHE A 118 11.07 -1.23 -7.73
N ASN A 119 12.26 -1.42 -8.31
CA ASN A 119 13.50 -1.65 -7.56
C ASN A 119 14.23 -0.39 -7.08
N LEU A 120 13.76 0.84 -7.38
CA LEU A 120 14.49 2.07 -7.01
C LEU A 120 13.95 2.82 -5.78
N LYS A 121 12.86 2.37 -5.15
CA LYS A 121 12.24 3.09 -4.01
C LYS A 121 11.98 2.23 -2.76
N ILE A 122 12.45 0.97 -2.73
CA ILE A 122 12.22 0.04 -1.61
C ILE A 122 13.45 -0.07 -0.69
N PHE A 123 14.52 0.69 -0.94
CA PHE A 123 15.72 0.76 -0.09
C PHE A 123 16.08 2.20 0.23
#